data_AF-A0A1I2VWN0-F1
#
_entry.id   AF-A0A1I2VWN0-F1
#
_cell.length_a   1.000
_cell.length_b   1.000
_cell.length_c   1.000
_cell.angle_alpha   90.00
_cell.angle_beta   90.00
_cell.angle_gamma   90.00
#
_symmetry.space_group_name_H-M   'P 1'
#
loop_
_entity.id
_entity.type
_entity.pdbx_description
1 polymer ?
#
loop_
_entity_poly.entity_id
_entity_poly.type
_entity_poly.pdbx_seq_one_letter_code
_entity_poly.pdbx_strand_id
1 'polypeptide(L)' 'MSETRLADVLRDYTTKMKLVLVISAVSILLLLVSLTAIEPGTSTHVLALVQLATFAVLFVGMVVLLWTTRRG' A
#
# COMPACT_ATOMS: atom_id res chain seq x y z
N MET A 1 -33.71 4.63 5.15
CA MET A 1 -33.09 4.51 3.80
C MET A 1 -31.71 5.18 3.71
N SER A 2 -31.15 5.69 4.82
CA SER A 2 -29.79 6.24 4.92
C SER A 2 -28.76 5.19 5.35
N GLU A 3 -29.13 4.27 6.25
CA GLU A 3 -28.25 3.21 6.78
C GLU A 3 -27.73 2.25 5.71
N THR A 4 -28.56 1.88 4.73
CA THR A 4 -28.13 1.02 3.60
C THR A 4 -27.08 1.71 2.73
N ARG A 5 -27.19 3.03 2.54
CA ARG A 5 -26.23 3.81 1.75
C ARG A 5 -24.90 3.99 2.48
N LEU A 6 -24.93 4.16 3.80
CA LEU A 6 -23.73 4.22 4.64
C LEU A 6 -23.01 2.86 4.66
N ALA A 7 -23.73 1.76 4.83
CA ALA A 7 -23.16 0.42 4.80
C ALA A 7 -22.49 0.10 3.46
N ASP A 8 -23.09 0.49 2.33
CA ASP A 8 -22.48 0.32 1.01
C ASP A 8 -21.21 1.17 0.83
N VAL A 9 -21.22 2.43 1.28
CA VAL A 9 -20.04 3.30 1.20
C VAL A 9 -18.90 2.77 2.09
N LEU A 10 -19.20 2.33 3.31
CA LEU A 10 -18.20 1.72 4.20
C LEU A 10 -17.65 0.41 3.64
N ARG A 11 -18.48 -0.40 2.98
CA ARG A 11 -18.06 -1.65 2.33
C ARG A 11 -17.16 -1.39 1.12
N ASP A 12 -17.50 -0.40 0.31
CA ASP A 12 -16.71 -0.01 -0.86
C ASP A 12 -15.38 0.63 -0.43
N TYR A 13 -15.39 1.44 0.63
CA TYR A 13 -14.18 2.00 1.24
C TYR A 13 -13.26 0.91 1.79
N THR A 14 -13.81 -0.07 2.53
CA THR A 14 -13.05 -1.21 3.04
C THR A 14 -12.43 -2.05 1.91
N THR A 15 -13.16 -2.23 0.82
CA THR A 15 -12.70 -2.99 -0.36
C THR A 15 -11.60 -2.24 -1.09
N LYS A 16 -11.75 -0.93 -1.30
CA LYS A 16 -10.72 -0.06 -1.88
C LYS A 16 -9.46 -0.03 -1.01
N MET A 17 -9.60 0.05 0.32
CA MET A 17 -8.45 0.03 1.22
C MET A 17 -7.70 -1.30 1.15
N LYS A 18 -8.40 -2.44 1.08
CA LYS A 18 -7.79 -3.75 0.86
C LYS A 18 -7.04 -3.84 -0.48
N LEU A 19 -7.63 -3.33 -1.55
CA LEU A 19 -7.00 -3.31 -2.88
C LEU A 19 -5.69 -2.52 -2.88
N VAL A 20 -5.69 -1.31 -2.30
CA VAL A 20 -4.47 -0.48 -2.19
C VAL A 20 -3.39 -1.21 -1.37
N LEU A 21 -3.78 -1.91 -0.31
CA LEU A 21 -2.87 -2.67 0.53
C LEU A 21 -2.23 -3.84 -0.24
N VAL A 22 -3.03 -4.57 -1.02
CA VAL A 22 -2.56 -5.66 -1.89
C VAL A 22 -1.64 -5.13 -2.98
N ILE A 23 -2.02 -4.05 -3.67
CA ILE A 23 -1.21 -3.44 -4.74
C ILE A 23 0.13 -2.95 -4.18
N SER A 24 0.13 -2.33 -2.99
CA SER A 24 1.35 -1.88 -2.32
C SER A 24 2.25 -3.06 -1.95
N ALA A 25 1.68 -4.14 -1.41
CA ALA A 25 2.44 -5.35 -1.07
C ALA A 25 3.06 -6.00 -2.31
N VAL A 26 2.30 -6.14 -3.39
CA VAL A 26 2.78 -6.70 -4.67
C VAL A 26 3.88 -5.81 -5.27
N SER A 27 3.72 -4.49 -5.21
CA SER A 27 4.73 -3.54 -5.72
C SER A 27 6.04 -3.61 -4.91
N ILE A 28 5.96 -3.74 -3.59
CA ILE A 28 7.13 -3.92 -2.72
C ILE A 28 7.86 -5.24 -3.06
N LEU A 29 7.12 -6.34 -3.24
CA LEU A 29 7.71 -7.63 -3.61
C LEU A 29 8.40 -7.57 -4.98
N LEU A 30 7.77 -6.96 -5.98
CA LEU A 30 8.36 -6.74 -7.31
C LEU A 30 9.63 -5.90 -7.26
N LEU A 31 9.64 -4.85 -6.42
CA LEU A 31 10.82 -4.01 -6.22
C LEU A 31 11.95 -4.76 -5.51
N LEU A 32 11.64 -5.57 -4.49
CA LEU A 32 12.63 -6.40 -3.80
C LEU A 32 13.28 -7.41 -4.76
N VAL A 33 12.47 -8.07 -5.61
CA VAL A 33 12.99 -8.99 -6.63
C VAL A 33 13.84 -8.22 -7.65
N SER A 34 13.38 -7.06 -8.12
CA SER A 34 14.14 -6.25 -9.09
C SER A 34 15.47 -5.75 -8.52
N LEU A 35 15.52 -5.39 -7.24
CA LEU A 35 16.74 -4.95 -6.56
C LEU A 35 17.85 -6.02 -6.57
N THR A 36 17.51 -7.32 -6.60
CA THR A 36 18.50 -8.39 -6.72
C THR A 36 19.15 -8.48 -8.11
N ALA A 37 18.48 -7.93 -9.13
CA ALA A 37 18.96 -7.91 -10.51
C ALA A 37 19.65 -6.58 -10.89
N ILE A 38 19.55 -5.55 -10.05
CA ILE A 38 20.14 -4.23 -10.31
C ILE A 38 21.49 -4.14 -9.63
N GLU A 39 22.53 -3.82 -10.41
CA GLU A 39 23.87 -3.57 -9.88
C GLU A 39 23.86 -2.44 -8.82
N PRO A 40 24.37 -2.72 -7.61
CA PRO A 40 24.44 -1.72 -6.54
C PRO A 40 25.38 -0.58 -6.94
N GLY A 41 24.93 0.66 -6.74
CA GLY A 41 25.69 1.88 -7.05
C GLY A 41 25.26 2.62 -8.33
N THR A 42 24.28 2.09 -9.07
CA THR A 42 23.69 2.78 -10.23
C THR A 42 22.54 3.70 -9.81
N SER A 43 22.26 4.73 -10.61
CA SER A 43 21.13 5.66 -10.38
C SER A 43 19.77 4.92 -10.29
N THR A 44 19.66 3.81 -11.02
CA THR A 44 18.52 2.88 -11.00
C THR A 44 18.32 2.20 -9.65
N HIS A 45 19.41 1.88 -8.94
CA HIS A 45 19.36 1.28 -7.61
C HIS A 45 18.78 2.27 -6.58
N VAL A 46 19.15 3.55 -6.67
CA VAL A 46 18.62 4.62 -5.81
C VAL A 46 17.14 4.84 -6.07
N LEU A 47 16.74 4.88 -7.35
CA LEU A 47 15.33 4.99 -7.74
C LEU A 47 14.49 3.85 -7.16
N ALA A 48 14.96 2.60 -7.28
CA ALA A 48 14.26 1.45 -6.71
C ALA A 48 14.10 1.53 -5.19
N LEU A 49 15.13 2.00 -4.47
CA LEU A 49 15.06 2.22 -3.02
C LEU A 49 14.06 3.31 -2.63
N VAL A 50 14.03 4.44 -3.35
CA VAL A 50 13.05 5.52 -3.11
C VAL A 50 11.63 5.04 -3.37
N GLN A 51 11.44 4.26 -4.44
CA GLN A 51 10.13 3.68 -4.78
C GLN A 51 9.68 2.71 -3.69
N LEU A 52 10.58 1.87 -3.20
CA LEU A 52 10.32 0.94 -2.11
C LEU A 52 9.98 1.67 -0.81
N ALA A 53 10.71 2.73 -0.46
CA ALA A 53 10.41 3.58 0.70
C ALA A 53 9.03 4.24 0.58
N THR A 54 8.67 4.74 -0.61
CA THR A 54 7.37 5.37 -0.86
C THR A 54 6.22 4.37 -0.68
N PHE A 55 6.33 3.18 -1.29
CA PHE A 55 5.32 2.14 -1.12
C PHE A 55 5.25 1.62 0.32
N ALA A 56 6.38 1.53 1.02
CA ALA A 56 6.41 1.16 2.43
C ALA A 56 5.67 2.20 3.30
N VAL A 57 5.89 3.50 3.07
CA VAL A 57 5.17 4.57 3.77
C VAL A 57 3.67 4.50 3.50
N LEU A 58 3.27 4.31 2.24
CA LEU A 58 1.85 4.15 1.88
C LEU A 58 1.23 2.92 2.55
N PHE A 59 1.94 1.79 2.55
CA PHE A 59 1.48 0.56 3.20
C PHE A 59 1.29 0.76 4.70
N VAL A 60 2.30 1.31 5.39
CA VAL A 60 2.23 1.58 6.83
C VAL A 60 1.12 2.58 7.15
N GLY A 61 1.02 3.68 6.40
CA GLY A 61 -0.04 4.66 6.56
C GLY A 61 -1.44 4.05 6.42
N MET A 62 -1.62 3.16 5.44
CA MET A 62 -2.89 2.47 5.22
C MET A 62 -3.22 1.48 6.34
N VAL A 63 -2.22 0.74 6.83
CA VAL A 63 -2.37 -0.17 7.98
C VAL A 63 -2.74 0.60 9.24
N VAL A 64 -2.06 1.72 9.51
CA VAL A 64 -2.36 2.59 10.65
C VAL A 64 -3.79 3.13 10.55
N LEU A 65 -4.20 3.61 9.37
CA LEU A 65 -5.53 4.16 9.15
C LEU A 65 -6.62 3.09 9.33
N LEU A 66 -6.41 1.89 8.80
CA LEU A 66 -7.28 0.72 9.06
C LEU A 66 -7.33 0.32 10.54
N TRP A 67 -6.22 0.47 11.27
CA TRP A 67 -6.16 0.15 12.70
C TRP A 67 -6.90 1.19 13.54
N THR A 68 -6.77 2.48 13.20
CA THR A 68 -7.51 3.57 13.86
C THR A 68 -9.02 3.48 13.62
N THR A 69 -9.45 3.17 12.38
CA THR A 69 -10.87 3.00 12.03
C THR A 69 -11.50 1.74 12.64
N ARG A 70 -10.71 0.73 13.00
CA ARG A 70 -11.20 -0.45 13.74
C ARG A 70 -11.33 -0.24 15.25
N ARG A 71 -10.71 0.80 15.81
CA ARG A 71 -10.68 1.07 17.26
C ARG A 71 -11.65 2.16 17.71
N GLY A 72 -12.27 2.89 16.78
CA GLY A 72 -13.36 3.85 17.05
C GLY A 72 -14.71 3.23 16.77
#